data_AF-A0A5Q0HCH8-F1
#
_entry.id   AF-A0A5Q0HCH8-F1
#
_cell.length_a   1.000
_cell.length_b   1.000
_cell.length_c   1.000
_cell.angle_alpha   90.00
_cell.angle_beta   90.00
_cell.angle_gamma   90.00
#
_symmetry.space_group_name_H-M   'P 1'
#
loop_
_entity.id
_entity.type
_entity.pdbx_description
1 polymer ?
#
loop_
_entity_poly.entity_id
_entity_poly.type
_entity_poly.pdbx_seq_one_letter_code
_entity_poly.pdbx_strand_id
1 'polypeptide(L)'
;MPLGSLGRSKLGRHRPPQREQEELLPDEELESYLAALAPETADPETTGSGGSFGNAQVYQLRLQLMANEQLKELAAERQTSPQALATEWVMQRLEWEARQRGF
;
A
#
# COMPACT_ATOMS: atom_id res chain seq x y z
N MET A 1 -8.07 -3.90 51.69
CA MET A 1 -7.91 -2.44 51.87
C MET A 1 -6.73 -2.18 52.79
N PRO A 2 -5.66 -1.55 52.29
CA PRO A 2 -5.04 -0.42 52.99
C PRO A 2 -4.74 0.77 52.07
N LEU A 3 -4.74 1.98 52.64
CA LEU A 3 -4.55 3.29 52.01
C LEU A 3 -3.05 3.65 51.88
N GLY A 4 -2.70 4.37 50.81
CA GLY A 4 -1.40 5.00 50.60
C GLY A 4 -1.57 6.35 49.89
N SER A 5 -0.96 7.40 50.44
CA SER A 5 -1.29 8.81 50.26
C SER A 5 -0.28 9.59 49.39
N LEU A 6 -0.80 10.65 48.74
CA LEU A 6 -0.14 11.90 48.29
C LEU A 6 0.96 11.88 47.19
N GLY A 7 0.55 12.35 46.01
CA GLY A 7 1.05 13.63 45.47
C GLY A 7 2.01 13.60 44.28
N ARG A 8 1.58 14.18 43.13
CA ARG A 8 2.48 14.95 42.23
C ARG A 8 1.74 15.87 41.22
N SER A 9 1.86 17.17 41.50
CA SER A 9 2.15 18.31 40.59
C SER A 9 1.27 18.69 39.37
N LYS A 10 0.72 19.90 39.50
CA LYS A 10 0.82 21.10 38.62
C LYS A 10 0.13 21.15 37.23
N LEU A 11 -0.84 22.08 37.18
CA LEU A 11 -1.11 23.10 36.16
C LEU A 11 -1.28 22.67 34.69
N GLY A 12 -2.52 22.80 34.20
CA GLY A 12 -2.86 22.89 32.78
C GLY A 12 -4.15 23.69 32.60
N ARG A 13 -4.04 24.84 31.93
CA ARG A 13 -5.01 25.93 31.83
C ARG A 13 -6.02 25.66 30.70
N HIS A 14 -7.33 25.65 30.98
CA HIS A 14 -8.38 25.54 29.96
C HIS A 14 -9.25 26.81 29.90
N ARG A 15 -9.21 27.53 28.77
CA ARG A 15 -10.29 28.40 28.28
C ARG A 15 -10.37 28.21 26.77
N PRO A 16 -11.53 27.85 26.19
CA PRO A 16 -11.76 28.03 24.76
C PRO A 16 -12.52 29.34 24.51
N PRO A 17 -12.41 29.93 23.32
CA PRO A 17 -13.56 30.59 22.74
C PRO A 17 -13.87 30.02 21.37
N GLN A 18 -15.12 29.57 21.27
CA GLN A 18 -15.91 29.32 20.08
C GLN A 18 -15.82 30.52 19.12
N ARG A 19 -15.39 30.29 17.88
CA ARG A 19 -15.57 31.26 16.79
C ARG A 19 -16.80 30.86 15.98
N GLU A 20 -17.77 31.77 16.03
CA GLU A 20 -18.86 31.90 15.08
C GLU A 20 -18.31 32.01 13.65
N GLN A 21 -19.09 31.47 12.73
CA GLN A 21 -18.81 31.28 11.31
C GLN A 21 -18.51 32.61 10.62
N GLU A 22 -17.23 32.85 10.38
CA GLU A 22 -16.75 33.84 9.44
C GLU A 22 -16.88 33.20 8.04
N GLU A 23 -17.87 33.71 7.30
CA GLU A 23 -17.85 33.94 5.86
C GLU A 23 -16.94 33.01 5.04
N LEU A 24 -17.57 32.11 4.28
CA LEU A 24 -17.13 31.24 3.17
C LEU A 24 -15.78 31.57 2.48
N LEU A 25 -14.71 31.68 3.26
CA LEU A 25 -13.36 31.46 2.81
C LEU A 25 -13.20 29.94 2.75
N PRO A 26 -12.58 29.40 1.69
CA PRO A 26 -12.19 28.00 1.71
C PRO A 26 -11.40 27.79 3.00
N ASP A 27 -11.96 26.97 3.90
CA ASP A 27 -11.35 26.70 5.19
C ASP A 27 -10.05 25.97 4.87
N GLU A 28 -8.94 26.72 4.79
CA GLU A 28 -7.66 26.18 4.33
C GLU A 28 -7.19 25.03 5.23
N GLU A 29 -7.61 25.00 6.49
CA GLU A 29 -7.41 23.85 7.34
C GLU A 29 -8.24 22.67 6.83
N LEU A 30 -9.53 22.84 6.55
CA LEU A 30 -10.39 21.80 5.99
C LEU A 30 -9.96 21.35 4.59
N GLU A 31 -9.46 22.25 3.73
CA GLU A 31 -8.86 21.89 2.44
C GLU A 31 -7.53 21.16 2.60
N SER A 32 -6.71 21.54 3.58
CA SER A 32 -5.48 20.81 3.92
C SER A 32 -5.77 19.44 4.52
N TYR A 33 -6.79 19.32 5.37
CA TYR A 33 -7.28 18.04 5.89
C TYR A 33 -7.88 17.19 4.77
N LEU A 34 -8.66 17.77 3.86
CA LEU A 34 -9.19 17.10 2.69
C LEU A 34 -8.10 16.75 1.68
N ALA A 35 -7.00 17.49 1.58
CA ALA A 35 -5.85 17.16 0.73
C ALA A 35 -4.98 16.06 1.37
N ALA A 36 -4.88 16.04 2.70
CA ALA A 36 -4.18 14.98 3.44
C ALA A 36 -4.98 13.67 3.50
N LEU A 37 -6.32 13.74 3.45
CA LEU A 37 -7.22 12.57 3.34
C LEU A 37 -7.62 12.24 1.91
N ALA A 38 -7.50 13.18 0.96
CA ALA A 38 -7.65 12.88 -0.45
C ALA A 38 -6.54 11.90 -0.79
N PRO A 39 -6.88 10.70 -1.28
CA PRO A 39 -5.86 9.82 -1.82
C PRO A 39 -5.18 10.60 -2.94
N GLU A 40 -3.91 10.92 -2.75
CA GLU A 40 -3.03 11.57 -3.73
C GLU A 40 -3.27 10.88 -5.07
N THR A 41 -4.00 11.56 -5.97
CA THR A 41 -4.45 11.04 -7.26
C THR A 41 -5.36 9.81 -7.19
N ALA A 42 -6.61 9.97 -7.63
CA ALA A 42 -7.41 8.95 -8.33
C ALA A 42 -6.87 7.52 -8.25
N ASP A 43 -6.98 6.91 -7.08
CA ASP A 43 -6.72 5.50 -6.92
C ASP A 43 -7.73 4.74 -7.77
N PRO A 44 -7.29 3.69 -8.48
CA PRO A 44 -8.01 2.48 -8.21
C PRO A 44 -7.07 1.29 -8.01
N GLU A 45 -6.30 1.21 -6.92
CA GLU A 45 -6.00 -0.10 -6.29
C GLU A 45 -7.27 -0.78 -5.73
N THR A 46 -8.39 -0.66 -6.46
CA THR A 46 -9.56 -1.52 -6.34
C THR A 46 -9.21 -2.85 -6.99
N THR A 47 -9.03 -3.85 -6.14
CA THR A 47 -9.09 -5.26 -6.55
C THR A 47 -10.50 -5.66 -7.04
N GLY A 48 -11.46 -4.71 -7.12
CA GLY A 48 -12.74 -4.85 -7.79
C GLY A 48 -12.61 -4.59 -9.30
N SER A 49 -12.44 -5.66 -10.07
CA SER A 49 -12.35 -5.64 -11.53
C SER A 49 -13.51 -4.89 -12.19
N GLY A 50 -13.17 -3.83 -12.91
CA GLY A 50 -14.13 -3.03 -13.69
C GLY A 50 -13.50 -2.01 -14.64
N GLY A 51 -12.38 -2.32 -15.30
CA GLY A 51 -12.14 -1.84 -16.67
C GLY A 51 -11.30 -0.59 -16.93
N SER A 52 -10.24 -0.25 -16.16
CA SER A 52 -9.35 0.86 -16.57
C SER A 52 -7.85 0.75 -16.25
N PHE A 53 -7.31 -0.46 -16.02
CA PHE A 53 -5.86 -0.68 -16.04
C PHE A 53 -5.43 -1.09 -17.45
N GLY A 54 -4.63 -0.23 -18.10
CA GLY A 54 -4.29 -0.35 -19.52
C GLY A 54 -3.80 -1.75 -19.90
N ASN A 55 -4.53 -2.43 -20.80
CA ASN A 55 -4.22 -3.71 -21.46
C ASN A 55 -3.38 -4.74 -20.67
N ALA A 56 -3.47 -4.75 -19.34
CA ALA A 56 -2.67 -5.64 -18.51
C ALA A 56 -3.33 -7.02 -18.56
N GLN A 57 -2.78 -7.91 -19.39
CA GLN A 57 -3.29 -9.26 -19.50
C GLN A 57 -2.78 -10.11 -18.33
N VAL A 58 -3.72 -10.65 -17.54
CA VAL A 58 -3.39 -11.63 -16.50
C VAL A 58 -3.25 -13.00 -17.14
N TYR A 59 -2.07 -13.60 -17.02
CA TYR A 59 -1.79 -14.96 -17.46
C TYR A 59 -1.75 -15.90 -16.25
N GLN A 60 -2.55 -16.96 -16.28
CA GLN A 60 -2.52 -18.01 -15.26
C GLN A 60 -1.45 -19.05 -15.60
N LEU A 61 -0.42 -19.17 -14.75
CA LEU A 61 0.64 -20.15 -14.91
C LEU A 61 0.24 -21.49 -14.28
N ARG A 62 0.16 -22.55 -15.09
CA ARG A 62 -0.04 -23.93 -14.61
C ARG A 62 1.27 -24.70 -14.71
N LEU A 63 1.87 -24.98 -13.56
CA LEU A 63 3.09 -25.79 -13.46
C LEU A 63 2.74 -27.25 -13.14
N GLN A 64 3.60 -28.17 -13.57
CA GLN A 64 3.55 -29.55 -13.10
C GLN A 64 3.87 -29.62 -11.61
N LEU A 65 3.31 -30.61 -10.90
CA LEU A 65 3.40 -30.72 -9.44
C LEU A 65 4.86 -30.63 -8.94
N MET A 66 5.77 -31.40 -9.53
CA MET A 66 7.18 -31.41 -9.13
C MET A 66 7.88 -30.06 -9.35
N ALA A 67 7.58 -29.38 -10.47
CA ALA A 67 8.14 -28.06 -10.75
C ALA A 67 7.58 -26.99 -9.80
N ASN A 68 6.33 -27.13 -9.36
CA ASN A 68 5.72 -26.21 -8.40
C ASN A 68 6.35 -26.34 -7.01
N GLU A 69 6.61 -27.56 -6.55
CA GLU A 69 7.29 -27.79 -5.26
C GLU A 69 8.72 -27.24 -5.28
N GLN A 70 9.48 -27.49 -6.36
CA GLN A 70 10.82 -26.91 -6.52
C GLN A 70 10.80 -25.37 -6.51
N LEU A 71 9.81 -24.76 -7.19
CA LEU A 71 9.65 -23.30 -7.20
C LEU A 71 9.36 -22.77 -5.78
N LYS A 72 8.52 -23.47 -5.01
CA LYS A 72 8.22 -23.10 -3.62
C LYS A 72 9.45 -23.18 -2.73
N GLU A 73 10.23 -24.23 -2.84
CA GLU A 73 11.48 -24.41 -2.09
C GLU A 73 12.47 -23.27 -2.39
N LEU A 74 12.70 -22.99 -3.69
CA LEU A 74 13.59 -21.90 -4.12
C LEU A 74 13.09 -20.53 -3.69
N ALA A 75 11.78 -20.31 -3.69
CA ALA A 75 11.19 -19.07 -3.21
C ALA A 75 11.37 -18.92 -1.68
N ALA A 76 11.22 -20.01 -0.92
CA ALA A 76 11.46 -20.01 0.52
C ALA A 76 12.92 -19.70 0.87
N GLU A 77 13.88 -20.29 0.15
CA GLU A 77 15.31 -20.00 0.31
C GLU A 77 15.64 -18.52 0.04
N ARG A 78 14.98 -17.94 -0.97
CA ARG A 78 15.17 -16.54 -1.38
C ARG A 78 14.31 -15.56 -0.59
N GLN A 79 13.50 -16.03 0.36
CA GLN A 79 12.55 -15.22 1.13
C GLN A 79 11.57 -14.44 0.24
N THR A 80 11.18 -15.02 -0.90
CA THR A 80 10.22 -14.44 -1.84
C THR A 80 8.97 -15.31 -1.97
N SER A 81 7.90 -14.76 -2.56
CA SER A 81 6.73 -15.56 -2.89
C SER A 81 6.97 -16.37 -4.17
N PRO A 82 6.44 -17.60 -4.28
CA PRO A 82 6.59 -18.41 -5.49
C PRO A 82 6.10 -17.71 -6.76
N GLN A 83 5.02 -16.91 -6.63
CA GLN A 83 4.47 -16.13 -7.73
C GLN A 83 5.39 -14.97 -8.14
N ALA A 84 5.98 -14.25 -7.18
CA ALA A 84 6.94 -13.18 -7.47
C ALA A 84 8.18 -13.75 -8.17
N LEU A 85 8.72 -14.87 -7.67
CA LEU A 85 9.89 -15.53 -8.26
C LEU A 85 9.62 -16.00 -9.70
N ALA A 86 8.45 -16.60 -9.95
CA ALA A 86 8.06 -16.99 -11.31
C ALA A 86 7.96 -15.78 -12.25
N THR A 87 7.39 -14.67 -11.77
CA THR A 87 7.25 -13.44 -12.55
C THR A 87 8.61 -12.85 -12.90
N GLU A 88 9.51 -12.79 -11.91
CA GLU A 88 10.89 -12.33 -12.08
C GLU A 88 11.64 -13.15 -13.14
N TRP A 89 11.58 -14.47 -13.08
CA TRP A 89 12.25 -15.32 -14.06
C TRP A 89 11.68 -15.19 -15.46
N VAL A 90 10.36 -15.04 -15.59
CA VAL A 90 9.74 -14.78 -16.89
C VAL A 90 10.24 -13.46 -17.47
N MET A 91 10.31 -12.39 -16.67
CA MET A 91 10.83 -11.10 -17.13
C MET A 91 12.30 -11.19 -17.52
N GLN A 92 13.15 -11.80 -16.69
CA GLN A 92 14.57 -12.02 -17.01
C GLN A 92 14.75 -12.82 -18.31
N ARG A 93 13.91 -13.83 -18.54
CA ARG A 93 13.97 -14.64 -19.76
C ARG A 93 13.58 -13.83 -20.99
N LEU A 94 12.54 -13.01 -20.88
CA LEU A 94 12.10 -12.12 -21.95
C LEU A 94 13.16 -11.06 -22.29
N GLU A 95 13.78 -10.43 -21.29
CA GLU A 95 14.87 -9.48 -21.48
C GLU A 95 16.07 -10.11 -22.18
N TRP A 96 16.47 -11.31 -21.72
CA TRP A 96 17.54 -12.08 -22.36
C TRP A 96 17.21 -12.35 -23.83
N GLU A 97 15.97 -12.75 -24.12
CA GLU A 97 15.53 -13.06 -25.48
C GLU A 97 15.43 -11.82 -26.38
N ALA A 98 14.96 -10.69 -25.84
CA ALA A 98 14.96 -9.41 -26.55
C ALA A 98 16.37 -8.99 -26.94
N ARG A 99 17.33 -9.12 -26.01
CA ARG A 99 18.75 -8.82 -26.26
C ARG A 99 19.37 -9.75 -27.30
N GLN A 100 19.02 -11.04 -27.31
CA GLN A 100 19.50 -11.98 -28.32
C GLN A 100 18.95 -11.69 -29.72
N ARG A 101 17.71 -11.21 -29.80
CA ARG A 101 17.02 -10.90 -31.06
C ARG A 101 17.32 -9.51 -31.60
N GLY A 102 17.99 -8.65 -30.82
CA GLY A 102 18.37 -7.30 -31.24
C GLY A 102 17.22 -6.31 -31.30
N PHE A 103 16.22 -6.47 -30.41
CA PHE A 103 15.20 -5.46 -30.17
C PHE A 103 15.75 -4.29 -29.34
#